data_AF-A0A381XH31-F1
#
_entry.id   AF-A0A381XH31-F1
#
_cell.length_a   1.000
_cell.length_b   1.000
_cell.length_c   1.000
_cell.angle_alpha   90.00
_cell.angle_beta   90.00
_cell.angle_gamma   90.00
#
_symmetry.space_group_name_H-M   'P 1'
#
loop_
_entity.id
_entity.type
_entity.pdbx_description
1 polymer ?
#
loop_
_entity_poly.entity_id
_entity_poly.type
_entity_poly.pdbx_seq_one_letter_code
_entity_poly.pdbx_strand_id
1 'polypeptide(L)'
;VLFCLCVFTSGLFATGDLYVFGTFDLNNNGKSEILKLGGLSAQLEYVELDADGNHHALWTYVPDEGTVVIDAKFNDLNNDGIKELIVVQESNNNSEWLKVFEWNGQGFSSNFQSVENNTLDNNKIRPANLTFASNTHAVSMSTPSRRVALFSLQIKNGQLLQSDIQFGTGPLVNNGYGPVYSGLFSNGDDTFVALMSPEGNVLKTVVVSVSNPDEILASDLLVMHGARVVLGSDIQPFDEDKDGQEELLVPFATGEVYSLAFSDSGLTFTESKLSQSNLFGMKSAAGETEINNTLLSRVESGLHDSMLQNPGPAISDSLLLLVTDTLLLGDTLNLFVLPDSASTFYSFNWRTTPPSGMLFNPKTYQIKWVPTRNHIGVVDVMYALNIRVSEALKSEQDELGDAHYIYPVLEASDSSM
;
A
#
# COMPACT_ATOMS: atom_id res chain seq x y z
N VAL A 1 -4.22 -9.22 52.40
CA VAL A 1 -4.86 -9.22 51.07
C VAL A 1 -4.42 -7.95 50.37
N LEU A 2 -3.48 -8.05 49.42
CA LEU A 2 -3.03 -6.95 48.59
C LEU A 2 -3.20 -7.42 47.14
N PHE A 3 -4.21 -6.90 46.46
CA PHE A 3 -4.48 -7.21 45.06
C PHE A 3 -3.44 -6.47 44.20
N CYS A 4 -2.55 -7.22 43.56
CA CYS A 4 -1.69 -6.69 42.52
C CYS A 4 -2.50 -6.69 41.22
N LEU A 5 -2.99 -5.52 40.81
CA LEU A 5 -3.68 -5.33 39.53
C LEU A 5 -2.62 -5.15 38.44
N CYS A 6 -2.15 -6.24 37.86
CA CYS A 6 -1.34 -6.19 36.64
C CYS A 6 -2.28 -5.84 35.48
N VAL A 7 -2.35 -4.56 35.12
CA VAL A 7 -2.94 -4.13 33.85
C VAL A 7 -1.96 -4.51 32.75
N PHE A 8 -2.27 -5.60 32.05
CA PHE A 8 -1.64 -5.93 30.78
C PHE A 8 -2.12 -4.90 29.74
N THR A 9 -1.29 -3.90 29.43
CA THR A 9 -1.43 -3.18 28.17
C THR A 9 -0.70 -3.99 27.10
N SER A 10 -1.35 -5.05 26.61
CA SER A 10 -0.96 -5.71 25.36
C SER A 10 -1.45 -4.83 24.21
N GLY A 11 -0.69 -3.79 23.91
CA GLY A 11 -0.82 -2.98 22.70
C GLY A 11 0.52 -3.01 21.98
N LEU A 12 0.87 -4.15 21.40
CA LEU A 12 1.83 -4.15 20.29
C LEU A 12 1.10 -3.43 19.15
N PHE A 13 1.23 -2.11 19.08
CA PHE A 13 1.04 -1.41 17.82
C PHE A 13 2.18 -1.87 16.92
N ALA A 14 1.97 -2.96 16.18
CA ALA A 14 2.72 -3.16 14.96
C ALA A 14 2.35 -1.97 14.07
N THR A 15 3.28 -1.04 13.90
CA THR A 15 3.23 -0.03 12.85
C THR A 15 3.34 -0.78 11.53
N GLY A 16 2.23 -1.35 11.06
CA GLY A 16 2.11 -1.99 9.77
C GLY A 16 1.80 -0.96 8.68
N ASP A 17 2.14 -1.31 7.45
CA ASP A 17 1.73 -0.58 6.26
C ASP A 17 0.26 -0.88 5.97
N LEU A 18 -0.47 0.14 5.53
CA LEU A 18 -1.79 0.04 4.94
C LEU A 18 -1.63 -0.01 3.43
N TYR A 19 -2.14 -1.08 2.84
CA TYR A 19 -2.31 -1.19 1.40
C TYR A 19 -3.77 -0.92 1.07
N VAL A 20 -4.00 -0.09 0.06
CA VAL A 20 -5.34 0.21 -0.43
C VAL A 20 -5.37 -0.14 -1.91
N PHE A 21 -6.36 -0.92 -2.32
CA PHE A 21 -6.57 -1.29 -3.72
C PHE A 21 -7.90 -0.74 -4.19
N GLY A 22 -7.94 -0.33 -5.47
CA GLY A 22 -9.11 0.27 -6.09
C GLY A 22 -8.75 1.56 -6.82
N THR A 23 -9.73 2.30 -7.31
CA THR A 23 -11.17 2.16 -7.03
C THR A 23 -11.87 1.06 -7.84
N PHE A 24 -13.00 0.55 -7.34
CA PHE A 24 -13.88 -0.43 -8.01
C PHE A 24 -15.37 -0.01 -7.91
N ASP A 25 -16.27 -0.75 -8.57
CA ASP A 25 -17.74 -0.70 -8.44
C ASP A 25 -18.29 -2.12 -8.72
N LEU A 26 -17.89 -3.09 -7.91
CA LEU A 26 -18.26 -4.51 -8.02
C LEU A 26 -19.77 -4.72 -7.83
N ASN A 27 -20.41 -3.89 -7.01
CA ASN A 27 -21.86 -3.98 -6.77
C ASN A 27 -22.71 -3.23 -7.83
N ASN A 28 -22.07 -2.50 -8.75
CA ASN A 28 -22.67 -1.71 -9.83
C ASN A 28 -23.71 -0.68 -9.34
N ASN A 29 -23.47 -0.04 -8.19
CA ASN A 29 -24.34 1.00 -7.65
C ASN A 29 -23.86 2.43 -7.96
N GLY A 30 -22.74 2.56 -8.68
CA GLY A 30 -22.17 3.84 -9.10
C GLY A 30 -21.35 4.55 -8.03
N LYS A 31 -21.05 3.88 -6.90
CA LYS A 31 -20.16 4.39 -5.86
C LYS A 31 -18.82 3.67 -5.92
N SER A 32 -17.77 4.41 -5.56
CA SER A 32 -16.42 3.86 -5.53
C SER A 32 -16.26 2.91 -4.34
N GLU A 33 -15.61 1.79 -4.58
CA GLU A 33 -15.29 0.78 -3.57
C GLU A 33 -13.77 0.53 -3.52
N ILE A 34 -13.25 0.19 -2.34
CA ILE A 34 -11.84 -0.09 -2.10
C ILE A 34 -11.64 -1.30 -1.19
N LEU A 35 -10.47 -1.92 -1.31
CA LEU A 35 -10.00 -2.95 -0.41
C LEU A 35 -8.82 -2.42 0.40
N LYS A 36 -8.92 -2.45 1.73
CA LYS A 36 -7.86 -2.07 2.66
C LYS A 36 -7.25 -3.30 3.31
N LEU A 37 -5.93 -3.41 3.28
CA LEU A 37 -5.14 -4.46 3.91
C LEU A 37 -4.19 -3.84 4.93
N GLY A 38 -4.16 -4.35 6.16
CA GLY A 38 -3.29 -3.84 7.23
C GLY A 38 -3.85 -2.66 8.03
N GLY A 39 -5.17 -2.42 7.94
CA GLY A 39 -5.85 -1.38 8.72
C GLY A 39 -5.95 -1.71 10.21
N LEU A 40 -6.23 -0.68 11.02
CA LEU A 40 -6.36 -0.83 12.48
C LEU A 40 -7.65 -1.56 12.92
N SER A 41 -8.72 -1.47 12.13
CA SER A 41 -10.03 -2.04 12.46
C SER A 41 -10.12 -3.54 12.15
N ALA A 42 -9.55 -3.96 11.03
CA ALA A 42 -9.50 -5.35 10.56
C ALA A 42 -8.28 -5.53 9.66
N GLN A 43 -7.78 -6.77 9.55
CA GLN A 43 -6.65 -7.06 8.67
C GLN A 43 -7.02 -6.87 7.19
N LEU A 44 -8.27 -7.15 6.83
CA LEU A 44 -8.81 -6.91 5.49
C LEU A 44 -10.20 -6.29 5.60
N GLU A 45 -10.45 -5.19 4.89
CA GLU A 45 -11.71 -4.44 4.92
C GLU A 45 -12.10 -4.03 3.50
N TYR A 46 -13.32 -4.34 3.11
CA TYR A 46 -13.94 -3.86 1.87
C TYR A 46 -14.88 -2.72 2.19
N VAL A 47 -14.71 -1.60 1.50
CA VAL A 47 -15.29 -0.30 1.87
C VAL A 47 -15.91 0.37 0.66
N GLU A 48 -17.09 0.94 0.84
CA GLU A 48 -17.72 1.85 -0.10
C GLU A 48 -17.46 3.30 0.32
N LEU A 49 -17.15 4.16 -0.65
CA LEU A 49 -16.98 5.59 -0.49
C LEU A 49 -18.29 6.29 -0.84
N ASP A 50 -18.78 7.15 0.05
CA ASP A 50 -19.91 8.01 -0.26
C ASP A 50 -19.50 9.27 -1.06
N ALA A 51 -20.49 10.11 -1.41
CA ALA A 51 -20.27 11.32 -2.21
C ALA A 51 -19.39 12.38 -1.51
N ASP A 52 -19.30 12.33 -0.18
CA ASP A 52 -18.45 13.23 0.60
C ASP A 52 -17.07 12.59 0.86
N GLY A 53 -16.84 11.39 0.33
CA GLY A 53 -15.61 10.62 0.51
C GLY A 53 -15.53 9.90 1.86
N ASN A 54 -16.63 9.77 2.62
CA ASN A 54 -16.57 8.99 3.86
C ASN A 54 -16.57 7.49 3.56
N HIS A 55 -15.91 6.73 4.43
CA HIS A 55 -15.72 5.29 4.26
C HIS A 55 -16.77 4.48 5.03
N HIS A 56 -17.52 3.63 4.34
CA HIS A 56 -18.48 2.71 4.93
C HIS A 56 -18.02 1.26 4.71
N ALA A 57 -17.65 0.57 5.79
CA ALA A 57 -17.24 -0.83 5.71
C ALA A 57 -18.43 -1.72 5.33
N LEU A 58 -18.31 -2.41 4.20
CA LEU A 58 -19.29 -3.37 3.69
C LEU A 58 -18.96 -4.80 4.12
N TRP A 59 -17.67 -5.12 4.23
CA TRP A 59 -17.20 -6.44 4.63
C TRP A 59 -15.83 -6.37 5.32
N THR A 60 -15.57 -7.29 6.23
CA THR A 60 -14.29 -7.41 6.94
C THR A 60 -13.88 -8.86 7.06
N TYR A 61 -12.58 -9.13 7.02
CA TYR A 61 -12.01 -10.42 7.38
C TYR A 61 -10.95 -10.27 8.46
N VAL A 62 -11.15 -11.07 9.50
CA VAL A 62 -10.21 -11.27 10.60
C VAL A 62 -9.90 -12.77 10.61
N PRO A 63 -8.66 -13.17 10.29
CA PRO A 63 -8.29 -14.57 10.30
C PRO A 63 -8.24 -15.12 11.74
N ASP A 64 -8.21 -16.46 11.84
CA ASP A 64 -8.10 -17.15 13.13
C ASP A 64 -6.81 -16.78 13.88
N GLU A 65 -6.81 -16.99 15.20
CA GLU A 65 -5.65 -16.69 16.06
C GLU A 65 -4.38 -17.40 15.55
N GLY A 66 -3.29 -16.63 15.42
CA GLY A 66 -2.02 -17.13 14.88
C GLY A 66 -1.94 -17.17 13.36
N THR A 67 -2.91 -16.57 12.67
CA THR A 67 -2.90 -16.35 11.22
C THR A 67 -2.85 -14.87 10.88
N VAL A 68 -2.06 -14.51 9.88
CA VAL A 68 -1.89 -13.13 9.39
C VAL A 68 -2.15 -13.10 7.90
N VAL A 69 -2.99 -12.16 7.46
CA VAL A 69 -3.18 -11.87 6.04
C VAL A 69 -1.94 -11.18 5.51
N ILE A 70 -1.33 -11.76 4.47
CA ILE A 70 -0.12 -11.24 3.84
C ILE A 70 -0.48 -10.38 2.64
N ASP A 71 -1.39 -10.85 1.79
CA ASP A 71 -1.78 -10.12 0.58
C ASP A 71 -3.19 -10.51 0.14
N ALA A 72 -3.81 -9.66 -0.67
CA ALA A 72 -5.12 -9.91 -1.24
C ALA A 72 -5.26 -9.30 -2.64
N LYS A 73 -5.83 -10.05 -3.59
CA LYS A 73 -6.03 -9.62 -4.98
C LYS A 73 -7.41 -10.06 -5.49
N PHE A 74 -7.95 -9.29 -6.43
CA PHE A 74 -9.20 -9.61 -7.12
C PHE A 74 -8.92 -10.32 -8.45
N ASN A 75 -9.56 -11.46 -8.71
CA ASN A 75 -9.49 -12.15 -9.99
C ASN A 75 -10.85 -12.82 -10.32
N ASP A 76 -11.27 -12.78 -11.58
CA ASP A 76 -12.49 -13.45 -12.05
C ASP A 76 -12.16 -14.93 -12.35
N LEU A 77 -12.48 -15.82 -11.42
CA LEU A 77 -12.08 -17.23 -11.48
C LEU A 77 -13.09 -18.11 -12.22
N ASN A 78 -14.31 -17.62 -12.45
CA ASN A 78 -15.37 -18.37 -13.14
C ASN A 78 -15.74 -17.75 -14.50
N ASN A 79 -15.16 -16.61 -14.87
CA ASN A 79 -15.42 -15.81 -16.07
C ASN A 79 -16.88 -15.29 -16.17
N ASP A 80 -17.50 -14.93 -15.04
CA ASP A 80 -18.84 -14.34 -15.00
C ASP A 80 -18.84 -12.80 -15.01
N GLY A 81 -17.66 -12.18 -15.00
CA GLY A 81 -17.47 -10.73 -14.97
C GLY A 81 -17.44 -10.14 -13.56
N ILE A 82 -17.64 -10.95 -12.51
CA ILE A 82 -17.50 -10.58 -11.10
C ILE A 82 -16.19 -11.15 -10.60
N LYS A 83 -15.42 -10.36 -9.85
CA LYS A 83 -14.13 -10.79 -9.32
C LYS A 83 -14.29 -11.45 -7.96
N GLU A 84 -13.65 -12.59 -7.77
CA GLU A 84 -13.42 -13.21 -6.47
C GLU A 84 -12.25 -12.54 -5.74
N LEU A 85 -12.30 -12.59 -4.41
CA LEU A 85 -11.21 -12.12 -3.56
C LEU A 85 -10.32 -13.30 -3.18
N ILE A 86 -9.06 -13.25 -3.60
CA ILE A 86 -8.02 -14.22 -3.24
C ILE A 86 -7.19 -13.62 -2.12
N VAL A 87 -7.06 -14.36 -1.02
CA VAL A 87 -6.32 -13.95 0.17
C VAL A 87 -5.20 -14.94 0.42
N VAL A 88 -3.97 -14.46 0.49
CA VAL A 88 -2.81 -15.24 0.91
C VAL A 88 -2.48 -14.90 2.36
N GLN A 89 -2.23 -15.93 3.16
CA GLN A 89 -2.05 -15.82 4.60
C GLN A 89 -0.87 -16.66 5.10
N GLU A 90 -0.18 -16.16 6.12
CA GLU A 90 0.75 -16.96 6.91
C GLU A 90 0.01 -17.49 8.14
N SER A 91 0.09 -18.79 8.39
CA SER A 91 -0.53 -19.42 9.55
C SER A 91 0.42 -20.41 10.22
N ASN A 92 0.04 -20.89 11.41
CA ASN A 92 0.70 -22.03 12.05
C ASN A 92 0.32 -23.37 11.39
N ASN A 93 -0.77 -23.40 10.62
CA ASN A 93 -1.21 -24.56 9.86
C ASN A 93 -0.75 -24.45 8.41
N ASN A 94 0.43 -25.02 8.13
CA ASN A 94 1.09 -24.88 6.82
C ASN A 94 0.26 -25.36 5.62
N SER A 95 -0.83 -26.11 5.81
CA SER A 95 -1.70 -26.50 4.70
C SER A 95 -2.60 -25.34 4.24
N GLU A 96 -2.94 -24.37 5.10
CA GLU A 96 -3.92 -23.31 4.81
C GLU A 96 -3.26 -21.96 4.57
N TRP A 97 -2.87 -21.72 3.33
CA TRP A 97 -2.07 -20.55 2.93
C TRP A 97 -2.80 -19.62 1.94
N LEU A 98 -3.86 -20.10 1.29
CA LEU A 98 -4.66 -19.32 0.37
C LEU A 98 -6.16 -19.62 0.57
N LYS A 99 -6.96 -18.55 0.61
CA LYS A 99 -8.42 -18.60 0.71
C LYS A 99 -9.03 -17.81 -0.45
N VAL A 100 -10.13 -18.31 -1.00
CA VAL A 100 -10.91 -17.65 -2.04
C VAL A 100 -12.29 -17.34 -1.49
N PHE A 101 -12.70 -16.07 -1.59
CA PHE A 101 -14.00 -15.60 -1.17
C PHE A 101 -14.82 -15.17 -2.38
N GLU A 102 -15.94 -15.85 -2.59
CA GLU A 102 -16.89 -15.52 -3.66
C GLU A 102 -17.72 -14.28 -3.31
N TRP A 103 -18.02 -13.47 -4.32
CA TRP A 103 -18.91 -12.32 -4.18
C TRP A 103 -20.35 -12.78 -3.95
N ASN A 104 -21.08 -12.09 -3.07
CA ASN A 104 -22.46 -12.44 -2.72
C ASN A 104 -23.50 -11.38 -3.09
N GLY A 105 -23.10 -10.33 -3.81
CA GLY A 105 -23.97 -9.20 -4.19
C GLY A 105 -23.83 -7.96 -3.30
N GLN A 106 -23.27 -8.09 -2.10
CA GLN A 106 -23.05 -6.96 -1.17
C GLN A 106 -21.60 -6.88 -0.64
N GLY A 107 -20.94 -8.02 -0.56
CA GLY A 107 -19.57 -8.16 -0.11
C GLY A 107 -19.08 -9.57 -0.43
N PHE A 108 -18.19 -10.09 0.40
CA PHE A 108 -17.63 -11.42 0.20
C PHE A 108 -18.25 -12.46 1.13
N SER A 109 -18.44 -13.68 0.61
CA SER A 109 -19.01 -14.81 1.33
C SER A 109 -18.17 -15.18 2.56
N SER A 110 -18.80 -15.52 3.69
CA SER A 110 -18.09 -16.13 4.82
C SER A 110 -17.66 -17.58 4.55
N ASN A 111 -18.26 -18.22 3.54
CA ASN A 111 -17.94 -19.59 3.12
C ASN A 111 -16.81 -19.55 2.10
N PHE A 112 -15.59 -19.29 2.57
CA PHE A 112 -14.40 -19.31 1.72
C PHE A 112 -14.05 -20.75 1.31
N GLN A 113 -13.41 -20.90 0.15
CA GLN A 113 -12.79 -22.14 -0.28
C GLN A 113 -11.28 -22.04 -0.03
N SER A 114 -10.70 -23.03 0.65
CA SER A 114 -9.27 -23.07 0.95
C SER A 114 -8.51 -23.82 -0.12
N VAL A 115 -7.31 -23.35 -0.44
CA VAL A 115 -6.33 -24.10 -1.20
C VAL A 115 -5.36 -24.76 -0.22
N GLU A 116 -5.45 -26.08 -0.11
CA GLU A 116 -4.55 -26.87 0.72
C GLU A 116 -3.22 -27.13 0.01
N ASN A 117 -2.12 -26.90 0.72
CA ASN A 117 -0.81 -27.26 0.19
C ASN A 117 -0.40 -28.69 0.55
N ASN A 118 -0.61 -29.61 -0.40
CA ASN A 118 -0.19 -31.01 -0.26
C ASN A 118 1.18 -31.32 -0.88
N THR A 119 1.83 -30.34 -1.53
CA THR A 119 3.06 -30.54 -2.32
C THR A 119 4.32 -29.94 -1.68
N LEU A 120 4.17 -29.11 -0.65
CA LEU A 120 5.31 -28.56 0.10
C LEU A 120 5.75 -29.54 1.20
N ASP A 121 7.03 -29.93 1.17
CA ASP A 121 7.69 -30.85 2.11
C ASP A 121 7.61 -30.43 3.59
N ASN A 122 6.45 -30.51 4.26
CA ASN A 122 6.18 -30.15 5.67
C ASN A 122 6.73 -28.79 6.18
N ASN A 123 7.36 -28.00 5.31
CA ASN A 123 8.06 -26.77 5.65
C ASN A 123 7.05 -25.66 5.87
N LYS A 124 7.36 -24.75 6.80
CA LYS A 124 6.54 -23.57 7.03
C LYS A 124 6.49 -22.71 5.78
N ILE A 125 5.27 -22.47 5.28
CA ILE A 125 5.03 -21.52 4.19
C ILE A 125 5.13 -20.12 4.78
N ARG A 126 5.94 -19.27 4.16
CA ARG A 126 6.04 -17.85 4.52
C ARG A 126 5.80 -17.02 3.27
N PRO A 127 4.54 -16.80 2.88
CA PRO A 127 4.26 -16.00 1.71
C PRO A 127 4.70 -14.56 1.94
N ALA A 128 5.05 -13.84 0.88
CA ALA A 128 5.36 -12.39 0.99
C ALA A 128 4.44 -11.51 0.15
N ASN A 129 3.97 -11.99 -1.01
CA ASN A 129 2.95 -11.31 -1.81
C ASN A 129 2.31 -12.25 -2.84
N LEU A 130 1.19 -11.82 -3.40
CA LEU A 130 0.39 -12.46 -4.45
C LEU A 130 0.31 -11.54 -5.67
N THR A 131 0.52 -12.10 -6.84
CA THR A 131 0.27 -11.43 -8.12
C THR A 131 -0.35 -12.40 -9.10
N PHE A 132 -0.99 -11.90 -10.15
CA PHE A 132 -1.53 -12.73 -11.22
C PHE A 132 -1.41 -12.01 -12.56
N ALA A 133 -1.39 -12.79 -13.64
CA ALA A 133 -1.47 -12.32 -15.01
C ALA A 133 -2.34 -13.31 -15.78
N SER A 134 -3.43 -12.82 -16.37
CA SER A 134 -4.49 -13.68 -16.92
C SER A 134 -4.93 -14.74 -15.89
N ASN A 135 -4.80 -16.03 -16.20
CA ASN A 135 -5.19 -17.12 -15.31
C ASN A 135 -4.04 -17.69 -14.45
N THR A 136 -2.83 -17.14 -14.59
CA THR A 136 -1.64 -17.57 -13.84
C THR A 136 -1.50 -16.74 -12.58
N HIS A 137 -1.39 -17.43 -11.44
CA HIS A 137 -1.14 -16.85 -10.13
C HIS A 137 0.29 -17.16 -9.70
N ALA A 138 0.92 -16.18 -9.07
CA ALA A 138 2.25 -16.29 -8.50
C ALA A 138 2.22 -15.87 -7.03
N VAL A 139 2.68 -16.75 -6.15
CA VAL A 139 2.86 -16.45 -4.73
C VAL A 139 4.32 -16.65 -4.37
N SER A 140 4.97 -15.58 -3.92
CA SER A 140 6.33 -15.63 -3.42
C SER A 140 6.39 -16.32 -2.07
N MET A 141 7.42 -17.13 -1.84
CA MET A 141 7.69 -17.79 -0.57
C MET A 141 9.09 -17.40 -0.10
N SER A 142 9.17 -16.80 1.09
CA SER A 142 10.40 -16.42 1.75
C SER A 142 11.12 -17.65 2.36
N THR A 143 12.08 -17.41 3.26
CA THR A 143 12.82 -18.48 3.97
C THR A 143 11.87 -19.45 4.69
N PRO A 144 12.04 -20.77 4.57
CA PRO A 144 13.23 -21.45 4.04
C PRO A 144 13.22 -21.78 2.54
N SER A 145 12.09 -21.64 1.83
CA SER A 145 11.97 -22.15 0.46
C SER A 145 12.47 -21.20 -0.63
N ARG A 146 12.39 -19.87 -0.41
CA ARG A 146 12.95 -18.81 -1.28
C ARG A 146 12.69 -19.04 -2.77
N ARG A 147 11.41 -19.15 -3.13
CA ARG A 147 10.92 -19.50 -4.47
C ARG A 147 9.55 -18.89 -4.73
N VAL A 148 9.07 -18.97 -5.96
CA VAL A 148 7.70 -18.60 -6.32
C VAL A 148 6.89 -19.86 -6.65
N ALA A 149 5.66 -19.93 -6.15
CA ALA A 149 4.67 -20.92 -6.54
C ALA A 149 3.83 -20.38 -7.69
N LEU A 150 3.78 -21.10 -8.80
CA LEU A 150 3.02 -20.78 -10.01
C LEU A 150 1.91 -21.81 -10.21
N PHE A 151 0.68 -21.34 -10.34
CA PHE A 151 -0.50 -22.19 -10.51
C PHE A 151 -1.66 -21.40 -11.11
N SER A 152 -2.74 -22.08 -11.45
CA SER A 152 -4.00 -21.45 -11.86
C SER A 152 -5.12 -21.84 -10.91
N LEU A 153 -6.05 -20.91 -10.70
CA LEU A 153 -7.29 -21.12 -9.96
C LEU A 153 -8.46 -20.95 -10.91
N GLN A 154 -9.48 -21.80 -10.77
CA GLN A 154 -10.74 -21.68 -11.51
C GLN A 154 -11.89 -22.14 -10.63
N ILE A 155 -13.05 -21.49 -10.72
CA ILE A 155 -14.27 -21.99 -10.11
C ILE A 155 -15.14 -22.63 -11.18
N LYS A 156 -15.46 -23.92 -11.02
CA LYS A 156 -16.37 -24.66 -11.90
C LYS A 156 -17.46 -25.33 -11.09
N ASN A 157 -18.72 -25.07 -11.45
CA ASN A 157 -19.89 -25.59 -10.74
C ASN A 157 -19.85 -25.29 -9.22
N GLY A 158 -19.36 -24.10 -8.85
CA GLY A 158 -19.23 -23.67 -7.45
C GLY A 158 -18.07 -24.32 -6.67
N GLN A 159 -17.18 -25.07 -7.33
CA GLN A 159 -16.00 -25.67 -6.70
C GLN A 159 -14.73 -25.01 -7.20
N LEU A 160 -13.86 -24.62 -6.26
CA LEU A 160 -12.53 -24.13 -6.54
C LEU A 160 -11.63 -25.29 -7.00
N LEU A 161 -11.06 -25.12 -8.17
CA LEU A 161 -10.09 -26.01 -8.78
C LEU A 161 -8.75 -25.30 -8.84
N GLN A 162 -7.70 -26.02 -8.47
CA GLN A 162 -6.32 -25.57 -8.56
C GLN A 162 -5.56 -26.49 -9.50
N SER A 163 -4.73 -25.94 -10.38
CA SER A 163 -3.76 -26.75 -11.15
C SER A 163 -2.61 -27.22 -10.25
N ASP A 164 -1.79 -28.14 -10.78
CA ASP A 164 -0.52 -28.47 -10.14
C ASP A 164 0.33 -27.20 -9.93
N ILE A 165 1.01 -27.14 -8.79
CA ILE A 165 1.91 -26.04 -8.46
C ILE A 165 3.27 -26.32 -9.08
N GLN A 166 3.73 -25.42 -9.93
CA GLN A 166 5.11 -25.37 -10.39
C GLN A 166 5.90 -24.36 -9.55
N PHE A 167 7.21 -24.57 -9.42
CA PHE A 167 8.06 -23.69 -8.63
C PHE A 167 9.14 -23.06 -9.48
N GLY A 168 9.26 -21.74 -9.43
CA GLY A 168 10.38 -21.00 -10.01
C GLY A 168 11.36 -20.56 -8.93
N THR A 169 12.66 -20.64 -9.21
CA THR A 169 13.72 -20.11 -8.33
C THR A 169 15.01 -19.87 -9.12
N GLY A 170 16.02 -19.29 -8.48
CA GLY A 170 17.36 -19.16 -9.06
C GLY A 170 18.44 -18.99 -7.99
N PRO A 171 19.70 -19.34 -8.27
CA PRO A 171 20.77 -19.38 -7.28
C PRO A 171 21.04 -18.03 -6.61
N LEU A 172 20.75 -16.92 -7.31
CA LEU A 172 20.93 -15.58 -6.79
C LEU A 172 19.93 -15.26 -5.66
N VAL A 173 18.63 -15.51 -5.90
CA VAL A 173 17.58 -15.27 -4.90
C VAL A 173 17.54 -16.40 -3.86
N ASN A 174 17.77 -17.65 -4.23
CA ASN A 174 17.72 -18.78 -3.31
C ASN A 174 18.77 -18.67 -2.19
N ASN A 175 19.95 -18.09 -2.47
CA ASN A 175 20.98 -17.84 -1.46
C ASN A 175 20.83 -16.44 -0.88
N GLY A 176 20.11 -16.31 0.23
CA GLY A 176 19.83 -15.01 0.80
C GLY A 176 19.14 -15.00 2.17
N TYR A 177 18.97 -13.81 2.71
CA TYR A 177 18.37 -13.59 4.04
C TYR A 177 17.17 -12.64 4.04
N GLY A 178 17.01 -11.81 3.00
CA GLY A 178 15.86 -10.91 2.88
C GLY A 178 14.55 -11.67 2.58
N PRO A 179 13.37 -11.04 2.72
CA PRO A 179 12.14 -11.60 2.14
C PRO A 179 12.29 -11.81 0.63
N VAL A 180 11.45 -12.66 0.06
CA VAL A 180 11.37 -12.88 -1.40
C VAL A 180 10.01 -12.42 -1.86
N TYR A 181 9.98 -11.50 -2.83
CA TYR A 181 8.78 -11.00 -3.48
C TYR A 181 8.70 -11.51 -4.92
N SER A 182 7.52 -11.45 -5.53
CA SER A 182 7.32 -11.80 -6.93
C SER A 182 6.44 -10.79 -7.67
N GLY A 183 6.72 -10.54 -8.93
CA GLY A 183 5.86 -9.76 -9.82
C GLY A 183 5.72 -10.44 -11.18
N LEU A 184 4.49 -10.50 -11.70
CA LEU A 184 4.21 -10.95 -13.06
C LEU A 184 4.10 -9.71 -13.96
N PHE A 185 4.71 -9.78 -15.13
CA PHE A 185 4.68 -8.73 -16.15
C PHE A 185 4.91 -9.38 -17.52
N SER A 186 4.48 -8.70 -18.58
CA SER A 186 4.49 -9.27 -19.93
C SER A 186 5.28 -8.42 -20.90
N ASN A 187 5.95 -9.08 -21.83
CA ASN A 187 6.53 -8.46 -23.02
C ASN A 187 5.92 -9.14 -24.25
N GLY A 188 5.00 -8.45 -24.93
CA GLY A 188 4.24 -9.03 -26.02
C GLY A 188 3.38 -10.22 -25.56
N ASP A 189 3.56 -11.37 -26.19
CA ASP A 189 2.81 -12.60 -25.88
C ASP A 189 3.43 -13.41 -24.73
N ASP A 190 4.64 -13.05 -24.29
CA ASP A 190 5.37 -13.77 -23.26
C ASP A 190 5.13 -13.16 -21.87
N THR A 191 4.77 -14.01 -20.90
CA THR A 191 4.62 -13.63 -19.49
C THR A 191 5.77 -14.20 -18.67
N PHE A 192 6.36 -13.35 -17.85
CA PHE A 192 7.48 -13.71 -16.98
C PHE A 192 7.15 -13.43 -15.53
N VAL A 193 7.87 -14.09 -14.63
CA VAL A 193 7.85 -13.75 -13.21
C VAL A 193 9.24 -13.34 -12.73
N ALA A 194 9.33 -12.14 -12.16
CA ALA A 194 10.50 -11.71 -11.41
C ALA A 194 10.38 -12.20 -9.97
N LEU A 195 11.43 -12.83 -9.45
CA LEU A 195 11.64 -13.04 -8.03
C LEU A 195 12.68 -12.04 -7.54
N MET A 196 12.38 -11.34 -6.46
CA MET A 196 13.20 -10.24 -5.96
C MET A 196 13.45 -10.39 -4.46
N SER A 197 14.69 -10.17 -4.01
CA SER A 197 15.03 -10.19 -2.59
C SER A 197 15.91 -9.00 -2.21
N PRO A 198 15.42 -8.05 -1.41
CA PRO A 198 16.20 -6.90 -0.98
C PRO A 198 17.21 -7.32 0.10
N GLU A 199 18.50 -7.04 -0.13
CA GLU A 199 19.60 -7.37 0.77
C GLU A 199 20.61 -6.23 0.86
N GLY A 200 20.63 -5.53 1.98
CA GLY A 200 21.46 -4.35 2.14
C GLY A 200 21.02 -3.24 1.18
N ASN A 201 21.88 -2.87 0.23
CA ASN A 201 21.60 -1.83 -0.78
C ASN A 201 21.39 -2.39 -2.19
N VAL A 202 21.19 -3.71 -2.31
CA VAL A 202 20.93 -4.37 -3.58
C VAL A 202 19.61 -5.13 -3.55
N LEU A 203 18.96 -5.20 -4.70
CA LEU A 203 17.84 -6.07 -4.98
C LEU A 203 18.35 -7.24 -5.83
N LYS A 204 18.39 -8.43 -5.23
CA LYS A 204 18.72 -9.66 -5.96
C LYS A 204 17.52 -10.04 -6.80
N THR A 205 17.67 -10.10 -8.11
CA THR A 205 16.55 -10.35 -9.02
C THR A 205 16.84 -11.54 -9.93
N VAL A 206 15.85 -12.40 -10.10
CA VAL A 206 15.84 -13.50 -11.07
C VAL A 206 14.53 -13.43 -11.84
N VAL A 207 14.58 -13.53 -13.17
CA VAL A 207 13.41 -13.64 -14.03
C VAL A 207 13.38 -15.04 -14.63
N VAL A 208 12.24 -15.71 -14.48
CA VAL A 208 11.98 -17.03 -15.07
C VAL A 208 10.75 -16.98 -15.96
N SER A 209 10.67 -17.91 -16.91
CA SER A 209 9.49 -18.09 -17.75
C SER A 209 8.34 -18.69 -16.94
N VAL A 210 7.11 -18.20 -17.15
CA VAL A 210 5.90 -18.84 -16.59
C VAL A 210 5.65 -20.20 -17.22
N SER A 211 5.96 -20.39 -18.51
CA SER A 211 5.73 -21.64 -19.23
C SER A 211 6.76 -22.72 -18.91
N ASN A 212 7.94 -22.31 -18.43
CA ASN A 212 9.02 -23.19 -18.00
C ASN A 212 9.77 -22.59 -16.78
N PRO A 213 9.23 -22.75 -15.55
CA PRO A 213 9.77 -22.08 -14.35
C PRO A 213 11.19 -22.50 -13.93
N ASP A 214 11.71 -23.60 -14.48
CA ASP A 214 13.10 -24.05 -14.28
C ASP A 214 14.10 -23.26 -15.14
N GLU A 215 13.63 -22.54 -16.16
CA GLU A 215 14.45 -21.75 -17.06
C GLU A 215 14.63 -20.32 -16.54
N ILE A 216 15.87 -20.02 -16.14
CA ILE A 216 16.29 -18.67 -15.76
C ILE A 216 16.61 -17.88 -17.02
N LEU A 217 15.78 -16.87 -17.30
CA LEU A 217 15.93 -15.99 -18.46
C LEU A 217 16.92 -14.86 -18.18
N ALA A 218 16.90 -14.32 -16.97
CA ALA A 218 17.85 -13.31 -16.52
C ALA A 218 18.05 -13.34 -15.00
N SER A 219 19.19 -12.83 -14.55
CA SER A 219 19.46 -12.61 -13.12
C SER A 219 20.47 -11.50 -12.93
N ASP A 220 20.24 -10.61 -11.98
CA ASP A 220 21.16 -9.50 -11.69
C ASP A 220 21.06 -8.98 -10.24
N LEU A 221 22.09 -8.25 -9.82
CA LEU A 221 22.18 -7.50 -8.57
C LEU A 221 21.91 -6.01 -8.85
N LEU A 222 20.68 -5.59 -8.64
CA LEU A 222 20.24 -4.23 -8.96
C LEU A 222 20.49 -3.30 -7.76
N VAL A 223 21.01 -2.11 -7.98
CA VAL A 223 21.33 -1.16 -6.90
C VAL A 223 20.08 -0.36 -6.52
N MET A 224 19.77 -0.28 -5.22
CA MET A 224 18.55 0.40 -4.71
C MET A 224 18.78 1.88 -4.34
N HIS A 225 20.02 2.37 -4.46
CA HIS A 225 20.43 3.75 -4.17
C HIS A 225 19.95 4.31 -2.81
N GLY A 226 19.78 3.45 -1.81
CA GLY A 226 19.33 3.83 -0.48
C GLY A 226 17.86 3.55 -0.19
N ALA A 227 17.05 3.18 -1.20
CA ALA A 227 15.66 2.77 -1.01
C ALA A 227 15.56 1.54 -0.10
N ARG A 228 14.54 1.52 0.78
CA ARG A 228 14.37 0.47 1.80
C ARG A 228 12.93 0.03 1.93
N VAL A 229 12.78 -1.24 2.31
CA VAL A 229 11.49 -1.90 2.56
C VAL A 229 10.64 -1.94 1.29
N VAL A 230 10.71 -3.06 0.57
CA VAL A 230 9.86 -3.29 -0.60
C VAL A 230 8.41 -3.47 -0.15
N LEU A 231 7.51 -2.75 -0.82
CA LEU A 231 6.06 -2.80 -0.60
C LEU A 231 5.46 -3.93 -1.47
N GLY A 232 5.56 -5.17 -0.99
CA GLY A 232 5.28 -6.37 -1.78
C GLY A 232 3.89 -6.43 -2.40
N SER A 233 2.87 -5.97 -1.66
CA SER A 233 1.49 -5.92 -2.14
C SER A 233 1.25 -4.87 -3.22
N ASP A 234 2.11 -3.86 -3.33
CA ASP A 234 2.02 -2.77 -4.32
C ASP A 234 2.84 -3.05 -5.60
N ILE A 235 3.57 -4.18 -5.65
CA ILE A 235 4.26 -4.63 -6.86
C ILE A 235 3.21 -4.95 -7.94
N GLN A 236 3.34 -4.34 -9.11
CA GLN A 236 2.39 -4.52 -10.21
C GLN A 236 3.01 -4.17 -11.57
N PRO A 237 2.51 -4.75 -12.68
CA PRO A 237 2.90 -4.34 -14.02
C PRO A 237 2.43 -2.92 -14.32
N PHE A 238 3.21 -2.19 -15.11
CA PHE A 238 2.89 -0.84 -15.57
C PHE A 238 3.69 -0.53 -16.84
N ASP A 239 2.99 -0.11 -17.88
CA ASP A 239 3.59 0.41 -19.12
C ASP A 239 3.81 1.92 -18.95
N GLU A 240 5.00 2.30 -18.45
CA GLU A 240 5.27 3.67 -18.06
C GLU A 240 5.41 4.61 -19.27
N ASP A 241 5.99 4.11 -20.36
CA ASP A 241 6.31 4.87 -21.57
C ASP A 241 5.28 4.70 -22.70
N LYS A 242 4.29 3.82 -22.51
CA LYS A 242 3.16 3.54 -23.41
C LYS A 242 3.61 2.90 -24.72
N ASP A 243 4.66 2.09 -24.68
CA ASP A 243 5.16 1.36 -25.84
C ASP A 243 4.44 0.02 -26.07
N GLY A 244 3.57 -0.39 -25.13
CA GLY A 244 2.81 -1.64 -25.16
C GLY A 244 3.51 -2.82 -24.49
N GLN A 245 4.69 -2.61 -23.90
CA GLN A 245 5.41 -3.57 -23.07
C GLN A 245 5.27 -3.16 -21.60
N GLU A 246 5.03 -4.12 -20.72
CA GLU A 246 4.90 -3.82 -19.30
C GLU A 246 6.27 -3.91 -18.63
N GLU A 247 6.63 -2.90 -17.86
CA GLU A 247 7.60 -3.07 -16.79
C GLU A 247 6.93 -3.49 -15.49
N LEU A 248 7.74 -3.86 -14.50
CA LEU A 248 7.26 -4.12 -13.16
C LEU A 248 7.64 -2.97 -12.22
N LEU A 249 6.63 -2.30 -11.66
CA LEU A 249 6.87 -1.33 -10.59
C LEU A 249 7.23 -2.05 -9.29
N VAL A 250 8.29 -1.57 -8.65
CA VAL A 250 8.80 -2.03 -7.36
C VAL A 250 8.83 -0.85 -6.41
N PRO A 251 7.75 -0.60 -5.65
CA PRO A 251 7.68 0.50 -4.69
C PRO A 251 8.38 0.19 -3.38
N PHE A 252 8.93 1.23 -2.74
CA PHE A 252 9.60 1.16 -1.45
C PHE A 252 8.94 2.08 -0.42
N ALA A 253 8.96 1.71 0.85
CA ALA A 253 8.37 2.52 1.93
C ALA A 253 9.10 3.85 2.16
N THR A 254 10.31 4.00 1.59
CA THR A 254 11.08 5.26 1.57
C THR A 254 10.63 6.23 0.46
N GLY A 255 9.63 5.85 -0.35
CA GLY A 255 9.00 6.68 -1.37
C GLY A 255 9.52 6.45 -2.78
N GLU A 256 10.67 5.81 -2.95
CA GLU A 256 11.19 5.47 -4.27
C GLU A 256 10.35 4.39 -4.94
N VAL A 257 10.19 4.53 -6.25
CA VAL A 257 9.56 3.53 -7.10
C VAL A 257 10.51 3.25 -8.25
N TYR A 258 10.83 1.99 -8.47
CA TYR A 258 11.66 1.57 -9.59
C TYR A 258 10.86 0.76 -10.58
N SER A 259 11.15 0.97 -11.86
CA SER A 259 10.66 0.19 -12.98
C SER A 259 11.69 -0.89 -13.35
N LEU A 260 11.31 -2.15 -13.21
CA LEU A 260 12.09 -3.31 -13.63
C LEU A 260 11.62 -3.77 -15.02
N ALA A 261 12.49 -3.62 -16.02
CA ALA A 261 12.23 -4.11 -17.37
C ALA A 261 13.11 -5.30 -17.72
N PHE A 262 12.63 -6.17 -18.62
CA PHE A 262 13.38 -7.29 -19.17
C PHE A 262 13.36 -7.25 -20.71
N SER A 263 14.54 -7.35 -21.31
CA SER A 263 14.73 -7.36 -22.76
C SER A 263 15.90 -8.25 -23.16
N ASP A 264 16.17 -8.37 -24.47
CA ASP A 264 17.37 -9.03 -25.01
C ASP A 264 18.69 -8.48 -24.44
N SER A 265 18.69 -7.23 -23.96
CA SER A 265 19.85 -6.59 -23.34
C SER A 265 20.04 -6.95 -21.87
N GLY A 266 19.11 -7.69 -21.27
CA GLY A 266 19.09 -8.07 -19.85
C GLY A 266 18.06 -7.30 -19.05
N LEU A 267 18.29 -7.23 -17.74
CA LEU A 267 17.44 -6.50 -16.79
C LEU A 267 17.85 -5.04 -16.73
N THR A 268 16.86 -4.16 -16.70
CA THR A 268 17.07 -2.74 -16.36
C THR A 268 16.24 -2.40 -15.13
N PHE A 269 16.79 -1.55 -14.27
CA PHE A 269 16.14 -1.13 -13.03
C PHE A 269 16.35 0.37 -12.90
N THR A 270 15.31 1.11 -13.26
CA THR A 270 15.38 2.57 -13.40
C THR A 270 14.35 3.22 -12.51
N GLU A 271 14.66 4.40 -11.99
CA GLU A 271 13.71 5.13 -11.16
C GLU A 271 12.52 5.56 -12.02
N SER A 272 11.32 5.19 -11.57
CA SER A 272 10.06 5.51 -12.25
C SER A 272 9.70 6.98 -12.06
N LYS A 273 8.94 7.54 -13.00
CA LYS A 273 8.36 8.89 -12.85
C LYS A 273 7.38 9.00 -11.68
N LEU A 274 6.95 7.86 -11.12
CA LEU A 274 6.10 7.76 -9.94
C LEU A 274 6.91 7.76 -8.63
N SER A 275 8.24 7.82 -8.67
CA SER A 275 9.06 7.96 -7.46
C SER A 275 8.71 9.24 -6.70
N GLN A 276 8.64 9.16 -5.36
CA GLN A 276 8.34 10.27 -4.46
C GLN A 276 6.97 10.93 -4.66
N SER A 277 6.05 10.25 -5.35
CA SER A 277 4.68 10.74 -5.62
C SER A 277 3.67 10.40 -4.51
N ASN A 278 4.12 9.70 -3.46
CA ASN A 278 3.28 9.20 -2.36
C ASN A 278 2.08 8.33 -2.82
N LEU A 279 2.24 7.62 -3.94
CA LEU A 279 1.20 6.73 -4.48
C LEU A 279 1.17 5.36 -3.83
N PHE A 280 2.21 4.93 -3.11
CA PHE A 280 2.35 3.57 -2.58
C PHE A 280 2.69 3.60 -1.10
N GLY A 281 2.25 2.58 -0.37
CA GLY A 281 2.50 2.43 1.07
C GLY A 281 1.91 3.57 1.91
N MET A 282 0.84 3.28 2.64
CA MET A 282 0.29 4.19 3.63
C MET A 282 0.60 3.69 5.04
N LYS A 283 0.48 4.55 6.05
CA LYS A 283 0.50 4.08 7.44
C LYS A 283 -0.82 3.39 7.78
N SER A 284 -0.80 2.34 8.60
CA SER A 284 -2.01 1.69 9.17
C SER A 284 -3.05 2.66 9.74
N ALA A 285 -2.61 3.83 10.24
CA ALA A 285 -3.47 4.88 10.79
C ALA A 285 -3.93 5.96 9.79
N ALA A 286 -3.66 5.79 8.49
CA ALA A 286 -4.06 6.75 7.45
C ALA A 286 -5.57 7.01 7.48
N GLY A 287 -5.94 8.28 7.40
CA GLY A 287 -7.33 8.73 7.45
C GLY A 287 -8.03 8.66 6.10
N GLU A 288 -9.36 8.74 6.10
CA GLU A 288 -10.19 8.69 4.89
C GLU A 288 -9.78 9.74 3.84
N THR A 289 -9.53 10.98 4.25
CA THR A 289 -9.05 12.05 3.35
C THR A 289 -7.70 11.71 2.70
N GLU A 290 -6.77 11.12 3.45
CA GLU A 290 -5.45 10.74 2.93
C GLU A 290 -5.57 9.59 1.91
N ILE A 291 -6.41 8.60 2.23
CA ILE A 291 -6.69 7.48 1.34
C ILE A 291 -7.33 8.00 0.04
N ASN A 292 -8.35 8.86 0.13
CA ASN A 292 -9.05 9.41 -1.03
C ASN A 292 -8.13 10.23 -1.94
N ASN A 293 -7.31 11.10 -1.38
CA ASN A 293 -6.36 11.90 -2.15
C ASN A 293 -5.34 11.01 -2.87
N THR A 294 -4.88 9.94 -2.22
CA THR A 294 -3.95 9.00 -2.83
C THR A 294 -4.61 8.22 -3.96
N LEU A 295 -5.86 7.75 -3.78
CA LEU A 295 -6.63 7.08 -4.83
C LEU A 295 -6.84 7.98 -6.05
N LEU A 296 -7.20 9.24 -5.84
CA LEU A 296 -7.32 10.22 -6.92
C LEU A 296 -5.99 10.39 -7.66
N SER A 297 -4.90 10.57 -6.92
CA SER A 297 -3.56 10.74 -7.49
C SER A 297 -3.12 9.53 -8.33
N ARG A 298 -3.51 8.31 -7.91
CA ARG A 298 -3.25 7.08 -8.68
C ARG A 298 -3.99 7.06 -10.01
N VAL A 299 -5.26 7.46 -10.02
CA VAL A 299 -6.05 7.59 -11.26
C VAL A 299 -5.44 8.66 -12.18
N GLU A 300 -5.07 9.82 -11.64
CA GLU A 300 -4.43 10.90 -12.41
C GLU A 300 -3.07 10.50 -12.99
N SER A 301 -2.32 9.65 -12.29
CA SER A 301 -1.05 9.09 -12.76
C SER A 301 -1.21 7.97 -13.80
N GLY A 302 -2.43 7.48 -14.01
CA GLY A 302 -2.74 6.36 -14.91
C GLY A 302 -2.46 4.98 -14.32
N LEU A 303 -2.20 4.87 -13.02
CA LEU A 303 -1.95 3.60 -12.32
C LEU A 303 -3.20 2.73 -12.22
N HIS A 304 -4.37 3.37 -12.19
CA HIS A 304 -5.67 2.73 -12.18
C HIS A 304 -6.55 3.37 -13.24
N ASP A 305 -7.33 2.55 -13.94
CA ASP A 305 -8.31 3.04 -14.91
C ASP A 305 -9.33 3.94 -14.22
N SER A 306 -9.63 5.08 -14.82
CA SER A 306 -10.76 5.90 -14.40
C SER A 306 -12.05 5.10 -14.59
N MET A 307 -12.90 5.06 -13.58
CA MET A 307 -14.19 4.33 -13.52
C MET A 307 -15.25 4.75 -14.58
N LEU A 308 -14.87 5.49 -15.61
CA LEU A 308 -15.73 5.95 -16.70
C LEU A 308 -15.60 5.07 -17.96
N GLN A 309 -15.81 3.76 -17.83
CA GLN A 309 -16.08 2.92 -19.00
C GLN A 309 -17.56 3.03 -19.45
N ASN A 310 -17.97 4.24 -19.86
CA ASN A 310 -19.04 4.57 -20.83
C ASN A 310 -19.49 6.04 -20.67
N PRO A 311 -18.99 6.99 -21.47
CA PRO A 311 -19.63 8.29 -21.57
C PRO A 311 -20.80 8.20 -22.55
N GLY A 312 -21.96 7.77 -22.07
CA GLY A 312 -23.20 8.37 -22.58
C GLY A 312 -23.19 9.86 -22.19
N PRO A 313 -23.60 10.80 -23.06
CA PRO A 313 -23.43 12.21 -22.78
C PRO A 313 -24.48 12.67 -21.77
N ALA A 314 -24.20 12.48 -20.48
CA ALA A 314 -24.91 13.10 -19.38
C ALA A 314 -24.03 13.07 -18.12
N ILE A 315 -23.20 14.11 -18.01
CA ILE A 315 -22.79 14.82 -16.79
C ILE A 315 -22.94 14.02 -15.48
N SER A 316 -21.80 13.72 -14.83
CA SER A 316 -21.68 14.01 -13.41
C SER A 316 -20.25 14.46 -13.12
N ASP A 317 -20.13 15.79 -13.10
CA ASP A 317 -18.96 16.64 -12.81
C ASP A 317 -18.52 16.56 -11.33
N SER A 318 -18.76 15.42 -10.67
CA SER A 318 -18.70 15.31 -9.21
C SER A 318 -17.31 15.00 -8.66
N LEU A 319 -16.32 14.74 -9.53
CA LEU A 319 -14.91 14.56 -9.13
C LEU A 319 -14.00 15.72 -9.56
N LEU A 320 -14.53 16.72 -10.30
CA LEU A 320 -13.71 17.79 -10.93
C LEU A 320 -13.90 19.18 -10.31
N LEU A 321 -14.58 19.30 -9.16
CA LEU A 321 -14.82 20.58 -8.49
C LEU A 321 -14.39 20.57 -7.01
N LEU A 322 -13.22 20.02 -6.72
CA LEU A 322 -12.47 20.40 -5.52
C LEU A 322 -11.40 21.41 -5.94
N VAL A 323 -11.81 22.68 -6.03
CA VAL A 323 -10.83 23.76 -5.87
C VAL A 323 -10.43 23.71 -4.40
N THR A 324 -9.21 23.24 -4.12
CA THR A 324 -8.69 22.90 -2.78
C THR A 324 -8.60 24.11 -1.84
N ASP A 325 -8.90 25.32 -2.33
CA ASP A 325 -8.86 26.59 -1.64
C ASP A 325 -10.25 27.16 -1.27
N THR A 326 -11.35 26.42 -1.55
CA THR A 326 -12.72 26.91 -1.32
C THR A 326 -13.48 26.03 -0.31
N LEU A 327 -14.02 26.65 0.75
CA LEU A 327 -14.89 25.99 1.76
C LEU A 327 -16.33 26.52 1.67
N LEU A 328 -17.33 25.63 1.73
CA LEU A 328 -18.74 26.03 1.81
C LEU A 328 -19.15 26.29 3.28
N LEU A 329 -20.23 27.07 3.46
CA LEU A 329 -20.78 27.37 4.78
C LEU A 329 -21.34 26.11 5.44
N GLY A 330 -20.67 25.67 6.50
CA GLY A 330 -21.04 24.45 7.24
C GLY A 330 -19.99 23.34 7.13
N ASP A 331 -19.05 23.46 6.18
CA ASP A 331 -17.94 22.53 6.04
C ASP A 331 -16.96 22.65 7.20
N THR A 332 -16.07 21.68 7.35
CA THR A 332 -14.96 21.76 8.31
C THR A 332 -13.63 21.68 7.58
N LEU A 333 -12.84 22.74 7.64
CA LEU A 333 -11.44 22.69 7.25
C LEU A 333 -10.67 21.81 8.26
N ASN A 334 -9.93 20.84 7.75
CA ASN A 334 -8.97 20.05 8.51
C ASN A 334 -7.65 19.98 7.73
N LEU A 335 -6.85 21.04 7.78
CA LEU A 335 -5.59 21.13 7.04
C LEU A 335 -4.44 20.55 7.86
N PHE A 336 -3.84 19.47 7.40
CA PHE A 336 -2.59 18.95 7.96
C PHE A 336 -1.41 19.84 7.55
N VAL A 337 -0.53 20.19 8.49
CA VAL A 337 0.49 21.23 8.27
C VAL A 337 1.93 20.73 8.20
N LEU A 338 2.22 19.47 8.56
CA LEU A 338 3.58 18.93 8.46
C LEU A 338 3.92 18.61 6.99
N PRO A 339 5.18 18.81 6.56
CA PRO A 339 5.60 18.51 5.18
C PRO A 339 5.39 17.04 4.79
N ASP A 340 5.59 16.15 5.76
CA ASP A 340 5.38 14.72 5.63
C ASP A 340 5.06 14.10 7.00
N SER A 341 4.73 12.81 7.00
CA SER A 341 4.40 12.07 8.22
C SER A 341 5.63 11.56 8.99
N ALA A 342 6.85 11.76 8.46
CA ALA A 342 8.12 11.42 9.12
C ALA A 342 8.67 12.60 9.94
N SER A 343 8.19 13.82 9.65
CA SER A 343 8.57 15.07 10.27
C SER A 343 8.23 15.06 11.75
N THR A 344 9.22 15.35 12.60
CA THR A 344 9.01 15.49 14.03
C THR A 344 8.56 16.92 14.33
N PHE A 345 7.29 17.11 14.69
CA PHE A 345 6.77 18.43 15.05
C PHE A 345 7.57 19.07 16.21
N TYR A 346 7.93 20.35 16.08
CA TYR A 346 8.53 21.12 17.17
C TYR A 346 7.63 22.27 17.64
N SER A 347 7.23 23.17 16.74
CA SER A 347 6.37 24.30 17.11
C SER A 347 5.57 24.83 15.94
N PHE A 348 4.40 25.40 16.23
CA PHE A 348 3.54 26.09 15.27
C PHE A 348 3.27 27.51 15.75
N ASN A 349 3.34 28.50 14.86
CA ASN A 349 3.02 29.89 15.17
C ASN A 349 2.20 30.54 14.06
N TRP A 350 1.10 31.18 14.41
CA TRP A 350 0.36 32.03 13.47
C TRP A 350 1.17 33.27 13.10
N ARG A 351 1.28 33.58 11.80
CA ARG A 351 1.89 34.83 11.28
C ARG A 351 0.84 35.91 11.09
N THR A 352 -0.37 35.54 10.70
CA THR A 352 -1.56 36.41 10.70
C THR A 352 -2.54 35.97 11.78
N THR A 353 -3.37 36.89 12.28
CA THR A 353 -4.40 36.50 13.25
C THR A 353 -5.44 35.62 12.57
N PRO A 354 -5.63 34.35 12.99
CA PRO A 354 -6.56 33.46 12.33
C PRO A 354 -8.02 33.93 12.57
N PRO A 355 -8.96 33.59 11.67
CA PRO A 355 -10.38 33.85 11.87
C PRO A 355 -10.92 33.26 13.17
N SER A 356 -12.04 33.80 13.63
CA SER A 356 -12.70 33.29 14.83
C SER A 356 -13.03 31.80 14.70
N GLY A 357 -12.57 31.00 15.67
CA GLY A 357 -12.79 29.56 15.74
C GLY A 357 -11.78 28.71 14.96
N MET A 358 -10.82 29.31 14.22
CA MET A 358 -9.75 28.55 13.57
C MET A 358 -8.65 28.25 14.59
N LEU A 359 -8.31 26.96 14.75
CA LEU A 359 -7.40 26.49 15.80
C LEU A 359 -6.45 25.43 15.26
N PHE A 360 -5.17 25.52 15.65
CA PHE A 360 -4.22 24.43 15.43
C PHE A 360 -4.34 23.38 16.55
N ASN A 361 -4.50 22.12 16.17
CA ASN A 361 -4.50 20.98 17.09
C ASN A 361 -3.11 20.31 17.09
N PRO A 362 -2.31 20.47 18.17
CA PRO A 362 -0.97 19.89 18.23
C PRO A 362 -0.94 18.37 18.36
N LYS A 363 -2.07 17.71 18.64
CA LYS A 363 -2.15 16.24 18.70
C LYS A 363 -2.35 15.61 17.33
N THR A 364 -3.04 16.31 16.43
CA THR A 364 -3.35 15.83 15.08
C THR A 364 -2.59 16.59 14.00
N TYR A 365 -1.78 17.58 14.39
CA TYR A 365 -1.03 18.49 13.52
C TYR A 365 -1.90 19.13 12.42
N GLN A 366 -3.14 19.46 12.77
CA GLN A 366 -4.13 20.02 11.84
C GLN A 366 -4.59 21.40 12.28
N ILE A 367 -4.74 22.31 11.32
CA ILE A 367 -5.58 23.51 11.46
C ILE A 367 -7.03 23.09 11.24
N LYS A 368 -7.87 23.32 12.24
CA LYS A 368 -9.30 23.02 12.22
C LYS A 368 -10.13 24.30 12.22
N TRP A 369 -11.12 24.38 11.34
CA TRP A 369 -12.01 25.53 11.28
C TRP A 369 -13.36 25.20 10.66
N VAL A 370 -14.44 25.76 11.21
CA VAL A 370 -15.79 25.69 10.63
C VAL A 370 -16.23 27.12 10.31
N PRO A 371 -16.29 27.53 9.02
CA PRO A 371 -16.70 28.87 8.65
C PRO A 371 -18.16 29.13 9.03
N THR A 372 -18.45 30.37 9.42
CA THR A 372 -19.80 30.84 9.74
C THR A 372 -20.19 31.91 8.74
N ARG A 373 -21.45 32.38 8.76
CA ARG A 373 -21.91 33.46 7.88
C ARG A 373 -21.08 34.76 7.97
N ASN A 374 -20.33 34.96 9.06
CA ASN A 374 -19.44 36.11 9.22
C ASN A 374 -18.08 35.94 8.53
N HIS A 375 -17.80 34.76 7.95
CA HIS A 375 -16.55 34.40 7.29
C HIS A 375 -16.72 34.26 5.77
N ILE A 376 -17.77 34.86 5.18
CA ILE A 376 -18.01 34.84 3.74
C ILE A 376 -17.04 35.80 3.05
N GLY A 377 -16.27 35.30 2.09
CA GLY A 377 -15.25 36.06 1.36
C GLY A 377 -13.92 35.30 1.32
N VAL A 378 -12.86 35.98 0.90
CA VAL A 378 -11.48 35.44 0.93
C VAL A 378 -10.92 35.58 2.33
N VAL A 379 -10.21 34.55 2.79
CA VAL A 379 -9.59 34.48 4.12
C VAL A 379 -8.12 34.13 3.96
N ASP A 380 -7.25 35.11 4.18
CA ASP A 380 -5.79 34.90 4.09
C ASP A 380 -5.23 34.35 5.41
N VAL A 381 -4.54 33.23 5.33
CA VAL A 381 -3.95 32.55 6.50
C VAL A 381 -2.47 32.34 6.29
N MET A 382 -1.67 32.80 7.26
CA MET A 382 -0.22 32.60 7.24
C MET A 382 0.25 32.00 8.56
N TYR A 383 1.13 31.01 8.50
CA TYR A 383 1.70 30.36 9.66
C TYR A 383 3.15 29.94 9.44
N ALA A 384 3.86 29.71 10.53
CA ALA A 384 5.20 29.17 10.57
C ALA A 384 5.22 27.85 11.31
N LEU A 385 5.88 26.87 10.72
CA LEU A 385 6.12 25.57 11.29
C LEU A 385 7.62 25.36 11.49
N ASN A 386 8.00 24.91 12.68
CA ASN A 386 9.34 24.37 12.90
C ASN A 386 9.23 22.86 13.08
N ILE A 387 10.03 22.12 12.32
CA ILE A 387 10.22 20.68 12.45
C ILE A 387 11.60 20.38 13.04
N ARG A 388 11.69 19.31 13.82
CA ARG A 388 12.92 18.84 14.46
C ARG A 388 13.58 17.81 13.55
N VAL A 389 14.81 18.08 13.13
CA VAL A 389 15.54 17.26 12.15
C VAL A 389 16.62 16.40 12.82
N SER A 390 17.30 16.93 13.84
CA SER A 390 18.34 16.19 14.58
C SER A 390 18.62 16.83 15.96
N GLU A 391 19.53 16.22 16.73
CA GLU A 391 20.07 16.79 17.96
C GLU A 391 21.51 17.27 17.77
N ALA A 392 21.84 18.39 18.39
CA ALA A 392 23.21 18.87 18.50
C ALA A 392 23.63 18.97 19.98
N LEU A 393 24.89 18.61 20.25
CA LEU A 393 25.51 18.74 21.57
C LEU A 393 26.24 20.08 21.65
N LYS A 394 25.91 20.89 22.66
CA LYS A 394 26.67 22.06 23.08
C LYS A 394 27.41 21.74 24.36
N SER A 395 28.72 21.93 24.38
CA SER A 395 29.49 21.95 25.61
C SER A 395 29.78 23.39 25.99
N GLU A 396 29.46 23.77 27.22
CA GLU A 396 29.82 25.06 27.83
C GLU A 396 30.47 24.80 29.19
N GLN A 397 31.17 25.79 29.73
CA GLN A 397 31.78 25.70 31.06
C GLN A 397 31.16 26.77 31.93
N ASP A 398 30.49 26.36 33.01
CA ASP A 398 29.88 27.26 34.00
C ASP A 398 30.63 27.23 35.34
N GLU A 399 30.12 27.93 36.34
CA GLU A 399 30.74 28.03 37.68
C GLU A 399 30.86 26.68 38.41
N LEU A 400 30.20 25.62 37.92
CA LEU A 400 30.22 24.26 38.46
C LEU A 400 31.04 23.29 37.59
N GLY A 401 31.57 23.72 36.44
CA GLY A 401 32.43 22.93 35.55
C GLY A 401 31.85 22.74 34.16
N ASP A 402 32.23 21.65 33.49
CA ASP A 402 31.81 21.39 32.11
C ASP A 402 30.34 20.94 32.06
N ALA A 403 29.48 21.76 31.45
CA ALA A 403 28.07 21.51 31.21
C ALA A 403 27.85 21.09 29.74
N HIS A 404 27.04 20.05 29.54
CA HIS A 404 26.67 19.56 28.21
C HIS A 404 25.17 19.67 28.03
N TYR A 405 24.74 20.38 26.98
CA TYR A 405 23.36 20.60 26.63
C TYR A 405 23.05 19.94 25.29
N ILE A 406 21.93 19.24 25.22
CA ILE A 406 21.39 18.75 23.95
C ILE A 406 20.33 19.75 23.52
N TYR A 407 20.44 20.25 22.29
CA TYR A 407 19.46 21.14 21.70
C TYR A 407 18.99 20.60 20.33
N PRO A 408 17.69 20.74 20.03
CA PRO A 408 17.15 20.31 18.75
C PRO A 408 17.61 21.23 17.63
N VAL A 409 18.01 20.63 16.51
CA VAL A 409 18.23 21.33 15.24
C VAL A 409 16.89 21.40 14.51
N LEU A 410 16.47 22.61 14.18
CA LEU A 410 15.16 22.90 13.63
C LEU A 410 15.26 23.35 12.17
N GLU A 411 14.30 22.91 11.37
CA GLU A 411 14.04 23.43 10.03
C GLU A 411 12.71 24.19 10.05
N ALA A 412 12.72 25.42 9.53
CA ALA A 412 11.57 26.32 9.55
C ALA A 412 10.95 26.38 8.16
N SER A 413 9.63 26.23 8.09
CA SER A 413 8.83 26.43 6.89
C SER A 413 7.76 27.49 7.16
N ASP A 414 7.70 28.51 6.30
CA ASP A 414 6.63 29.52 6.32
C ASP A 414 5.64 29.19 5.19
N SER A 415 4.35 29.16 5.54
CA SER A 415 3.26 28.86 4.61
C SER A 415 2.24 30.00 4.57
N SER A 416 1.73 30.29 3.37
CA SER A 416 0.62 31.20 3.13
C SER A 416 -0.42 30.52 2.26
N MET A 417 -1.70 30.66 2.63
CA MET A 417 -2.84 30.13 1.88
C MET A 417 -3.97 31.16 1.83
#